data_AF-A0A662X6K5-F1
#
_entry.id   AF-A0A662X6K5-F1
#
_cell.length_a   1.000
_cell.length_b   1.000
_cell.length_c   1.000
_cell.angle_alpha   90.00
_cell.angle_beta   90.00
_cell.angle_gamma   90.00
#
_symmetry.space_group_name_H-M   'P 1'
#
loop_
_entity.id
_entity.type
_entity.pdbx_description
1 polymer ?
#
loop_
_entity_poly.entity_id
_entity_poly.type
_entity_poly.pdbx_seq_one_letter_code
_entity_poly.pdbx_strand_id
1 'polypeptide(L)'
;MKMTSSASVAAALILAFAALASLASAQSHIRCQNTIGGICGDSSRDRAMNCCDYGYCQPWNSNYYQCLEKPELCPAQETDIDYYGNDLKTIYGVQPDVCCDRCASTTGCAAYTFVNENADGKTACFLKTSTAGRVEKKGAVSAVYKDFVPVNDSCTANVWDGCGNSQAVTCCPDKAYCQPWNSGYYQCLTAPEKCPAQETDIDYYGNDLKTIYGVQPNVCCDRCASTTGCAAYTFVNENADGKTACFLKTSTAGRVAKKGAVSAAYKDFVAPKCAAAVGDPCGNAKDGTTCCPDGAFCQPWNSGYYQCIAVPNTAKCPKLLVGVDFYGDDLSVKYDLLPSTCCDACYNDANCKAFTFVNENADGKSACYLKSGDGEQKTKASAVSGYKI
;
A
#
# COMPACT_ATOMS: atom_id res chain seq x y z
N MET A 1 -56.05 18.49 -60.73
CA MET A 1 -54.84 19.35 -60.65
C MET A 1 -54.14 19.01 -59.33
N LYS A 2 -52.94 18.40 -59.39
CA LYS A 2 -51.89 18.17 -58.34
C LYS A 2 -52.32 17.92 -56.88
N MET A 3 -52.19 16.70 -56.34
CA MET A 3 -50.99 16.02 -55.76
C MET A 3 -50.75 16.29 -54.25
N THR A 4 -50.87 15.19 -53.45
CA THR A 4 -50.05 14.75 -52.27
C THR A 4 -49.99 15.61 -51.00
N SER A 5 -49.91 15.13 -49.74
CA SER A 5 -49.85 13.81 -49.08
C SER A 5 -49.91 14.06 -47.54
N SER A 6 -50.55 13.14 -46.78
CA SER A 6 -50.22 12.57 -45.43
C SER A 6 -49.45 13.41 -44.38
N ALA A 7 -49.62 13.34 -43.05
CA ALA A 7 -50.44 12.63 -42.06
C ALA A 7 -49.95 13.09 -40.65
N SER A 8 -50.75 12.92 -39.59
CA SER A 8 -50.35 12.57 -38.18
C SER A 8 -51.48 13.02 -37.21
N VAL A 9 -52.40 12.13 -36.82
CA VAL A 9 -52.37 11.19 -35.66
C VAL A 9 -52.28 11.89 -34.31
N ALA A 10 -53.37 11.73 -33.56
CA ALA A 10 -53.75 12.42 -32.34
C ALA A 10 -53.09 11.84 -31.07
N ALA A 11 -52.86 12.73 -30.11
CA ALA A 11 -52.45 12.44 -28.75
C ALA A 11 -53.66 12.08 -27.87
N ALA A 12 -53.52 11.08 -27.00
CA ALA A 12 -54.32 10.97 -25.78
C ALA A 12 -53.56 10.17 -24.69
N LEU A 13 -53.43 10.84 -23.55
CA LEU A 13 -52.84 10.46 -22.26
C LEU A 13 -53.11 9.02 -21.79
N ILE A 14 -52.05 8.32 -21.37
CA ILE A 14 -52.10 7.23 -20.39
C ILE A 14 -51.26 7.66 -19.18
N LEU A 15 -51.92 7.83 -18.03
CA LEU A 15 -51.29 8.06 -16.73
C LEU A 15 -50.74 6.72 -16.21
N ALA A 16 -49.42 6.58 -16.16
CA ALA A 16 -48.74 5.49 -15.44
C ALA A 16 -48.11 6.04 -14.15
N PHE A 17 -48.59 5.54 -13.01
CA PHE A 17 -47.93 5.73 -11.71
C PHE A 17 -46.61 4.95 -11.70
N ALA A 18 -45.48 5.63 -11.86
CA ALA A 18 -44.17 5.07 -11.58
C ALA A 18 -43.91 5.15 -10.07
N ALA A 19 -44.07 4.03 -9.37
CA ALA A 19 -43.54 3.86 -8.02
C ALA A 19 -42.01 3.88 -8.10
N LEU A 20 -41.40 5.00 -7.72
CA LEU A 20 -39.98 5.10 -7.46
C LEU A 20 -39.65 4.28 -6.22
N ALA A 21 -39.31 3.00 -6.41
CA ALA A 21 -38.56 2.26 -5.40
C ALA A 21 -37.17 2.89 -5.32
N SER A 22 -36.96 3.76 -4.33
CA SER A 22 -35.64 4.20 -3.93
C SER A 22 -34.87 3.00 -3.40
N LEU A 23 -34.09 2.35 -4.27
CA LEU A 23 -33.01 1.47 -3.82
C LEU A 23 -31.97 2.37 -3.13
N ALA A 24 -32.14 2.53 -1.82
CA ALA A 24 -31.06 2.99 -0.97
C ALA A 24 -29.89 2.03 -1.17
N SER A 25 -28.83 2.52 -1.80
CA SER A 25 -27.53 1.88 -1.83
C SER A 25 -27.09 1.71 -0.38
N ALA A 26 -27.34 0.52 0.19
CA ALA A 26 -26.68 0.11 1.42
C ALA A 26 -25.19 -0.01 1.08
N GLN A 27 -24.42 1.03 1.39
CA GLN A 27 -22.97 0.92 1.46
C GLN A 27 -22.65 -0.22 2.43
N SER A 28 -22.21 -1.34 1.88
CA SER A 28 -21.59 -2.42 2.64
C SER A 28 -20.23 -1.92 3.10
N HIS A 29 -20.22 -1.02 4.10
CA HIS A 29 -19.06 -0.88 4.96
C HIS A 29 -18.82 -2.28 5.52
N ILE A 30 -17.60 -2.81 5.36
CA ILE A 30 -17.15 -3.98 6.12
C ILE A 30 -17.31 -3.57 7.58
N ARG A 31 -18.40 -4.01 8.21
CA ARG A 31 -18.57 -3.83 9.64
C ARG A 31 -17.66 -4.85 10.28
N CYS A 32 -16.75 -4.37 11.12
CA CYS A 32 -15.91 -5.20 11.93
C CYS A 32 -16.79 -5.68 13.09
N GLN A 33 -17.65 -6.68 12.83
CA GLN A 33 -18.75 -7.14 13.69
C GLN A 33 -18.33 -7.65 15.09
N ASN A 34 -17.08 -7.46 15.49
CA ASN A 34 -16.47 -8.01 16.68
C ASN A 34 -16.55 -7.01 17.83
N THR A 35 -17.14 -7.46 18.94
CA THR A 35 -17.17 -6.71 20.20
C THR A 35 -15.83 -6.80 20.92
N ILE A 36 -15.53 -5.83 21.78
CA ILE A 36 -14.37 -5.86 22.68
C ILE A 36 -14.32 -7.20 23.44
N GLY A 37 -13.11 -7.78 23.53
CA GLY A 37 -12.83 -9.10 24.10
C GLY A 37 -13.02 -10.27 23.13
N GLY A 38 -13.73 -10.07 22.01
CA GLY A 38 -13.99 -11.10 21.00
C GLY A 38 -12.81 -11.34 20.05
N ILE A 39 -12.90 -12.42 19.26
CA ILE A 39 -11.93 -12.70 18.20
C ILE A 39 -12.14 -11.69 17.08
N CYS A 40 -11.07 -11.07 16.62
CA CYS A 40 -11.14 -10.06 15.56
C CYS A 40 -10.38 -10.45 14.28
N GLY A 41 -9.55 -11.49 14.33
CA GLY A 41 -8.67 -11.80 13.22
C GLY A 41 -7.64 -12.90 13.50
N ASP A 42 -6.78 -13.11 12.51
CA ASP A 42 -5.62 -14.00 12.55
C ASP A 42 -4.65 -13.62 11.41
N SER A 43 -3.44 -14.16 11.40
CA SER A 43 -2.40 -13.79 10.44
C SER A 43 -2.64 -14.29 9.01
N SER A 44 -3.56 -15.25 8.81
CA SER A 44 -3.88 -15.77 7.48
C SER A 44 -4.81 -14.86 6.68
N ARG A 45 -5.47 -13.92 7.35
CA ARG A 45 -6.44 -12.99 6.76
C ARG A 45 -5.77 -11.72 6.27
N ASP A 46 -6.41 -11.09 5.29
CA ASP A 46 -6.04 -9.74 4.86
C ASP A 46 -6.17 -8.77 6.03
N ARG A 47 -5.23 -7.83 6.15
CA ARG A 47 -5.19 -6.84 7.24
C ARG A 47 -6.52 -6.11 7.42
N ALA A 48 -7.20 -5.79 6.33
CA ALA A 48 -8.49 -5.08 6.36
C ALA A 48 -9.61 -5.88 7.07
N MET A 49 -9.46 -7.20 7.18
CA MET A 49 -10.40 -8.10 7.87
C MET A 49 -10.04 -8.30 9.34
N ASN A 50 -8.81 -7.97 9.75
CA ASN A 50 -8.33 -8.00 11.13
C ASN A 50 -8.70 -6.68 11.80
N CYS A 51 -9.99 -6.51 12.10
CA CYS A 51 -10.53 -5.21 12.47
C CYS A 51 -11.60 -5.29 13.57
N CYS A 52 -11.84 -4.13 14.19
CA CYS A 52 -12.71 -3.96 15.36
C CYS A 52 -13.49 -2.65 15.26
N ASP A 53 -14.82 -2.69 15.38
CA ASP A 53 -15.67 -1.50 15.23
C ASP A 53 -15.38 -0.45 16.32
N TYR A 54 -15.18 -0.88 17.58
CA TYR A 54 -14.97 0.01 18.74
C TYR A 54 -13.58 -0.08 19.36
N GLY A 55 -12.69 -0.86 18.76
CA GLY A 55 -11.40 -1.23 19.33
C GLY A 55 -10.32 -1.32 18.26
N TYR A 56 -9.28 -2.06 18.55
CA TYR A 56 -8.28 -2.47 17.57
C TYR A 56 -8.04 -3.96 17.68
N CYS A 57 -7.53 -4.56 16.60
CA CYS A 57 -7.32 -5.99 16.55
C CYS A 57 -5.90 -6.32 17.00
N GLN A 58 -5.74 -6.84 18.22
CA GLN A 58 -4.45 -7.18 18.81
C GLN A 58 -4.07 -8.62 18.47
N PRO A 59 -2.99 -8.86 17.72
CA PRO A 59 -2.45 -10.19 17.51
C PRO A 59 -1.86 -10.73 18.81
N TRP A 60 -2.17 -11.97 19.18
CA TRP A 60 -1.50 -12.68 20.28
C TRP A 60 -0.57 -13.78 19.78
N ASN A 61 -1.00 -14.46 18.72
CA ASN A 61 -0.23 -15.40 17.93
C ASN A 61 -0.83 -15.44 16.51
N SER A 62 -0.23 -16.23 15.62
CA SER A 62 -0.64 -16.35 14.22
C SER A 62 -2.11 -16.73 14.02
N ASN A 63 -2.74 -17.48 14.94
CA ASN A 63 -4.10 -17.98 14.78
C ASN A 63 -5.15 -17.23 15.62
N TYR A 64 -4.73 -16.22 16.40
CA TYR A 64 -5.63 -15.59 17.36
C TYR A 64 -5.31 -14.11 17.55
N TYR A 65 -6.18 -13.27 17.00
CA TYR A 65 -6.19 -11.84 17.27
C TYR A 65 -7.47 -11.50 18.05
N GLN A 66 -7.34 -10.63 19.04
CA GLN A 66 -8.43 -10.24 19.93
C GLN A 66 -8.75 -8.75 19.80
N CYS A 67 -10.03 -8.44 19.87
CA CYS A 67 -10.52 -7.09 19.89
C CYS A 67 -10.26 -6.45 21.25
N LEU A 68 -9.40 -5.43 21.30
CA LEU A 68 -9.09 -4.68 22.52
C LEU A 68 -9.50 -3.22 22.39
N GLU A 69 -9.70 -2.55 23.53
CA GLU A 69 -9.97 -1.12 23.54
C GLU A 69 -8.75 -0.33 23.06
N LYS A 70 -8.98 0.74 22.31
CA LYS A 70 -7.89 1.61 21.85
C LYS A 70 -7.35 2.42 23.04
N PRO A 71 -6.02 2.46 23.26
CA PRO A 71 -5.44 3.37 24.22
C PRO A 71 -5.82 4.83 23.87
N GLU A 72 -6.25 5.60 24.87
CA GLU A 72 -6.72 6.99 24.68
C GLU A 72 -5.67 7.85 23.98
N LEU A 73 -4.41 7.69 24.38
CA LEU A 73 -3.26 8.42 23.84
C LEU A 73 -2.77 7.90 22.49
N CYS A 74 -3.25 6.74 22.02
CA CYS A 74 -2.83 6.14 20.75
C CYS A 74 -4.04 5.57 20.00
N PRO A 75 -4.97 6.42 19.53
CA PRO A 75 -6.25 5.99 18.97
C PRO A 75 -6.11 5.37 17.57
N ALA A 76 -5.03 5.70 16.84
CA ALA A 76 -4.74 5.17 15.51
C ALA A 76 -3.88 3.91 15.60
N GLN A 77 -4.50 2.81 16.02
CA GLN A 77 -3.88 1.48 16.09
C GLN A 77 -3.90 0.81 14.71
N GLU A 78 -2.74 0.34 14.27
CA GLU A 78 -2.53 -0.27 12.97
C GLU A 78 -2.09 -1.72 13.13
N THR A 79 -3.07 -2.61 13.16
CA THR A 79 -2.87 -4.06 13.14
C THR A 79 -2.08 -4.50 11.91
N ASP A 80 -1.19 -5.48 12.08
CA ASP A 80 -0.29 -6.03 11.08
C ASP A 80 0.64 -5.02 10.42
N ILE A 81 0.96 -3.90 11.07
CA ILE A 81 1.94 -2.93 10.58
C ILE A 81 3.11 -2.87 11.54
N ASP A 82 4.31 -2.85 10.98
CA ASP A 82 5.56 -2.49 11.66
C ASP A 82 6.10 -1.17 11.12
N TYR A 83 6.32 -0.22 12.01
CA TYR A 83 7.13 0.95 11.71
C TYR A 83 8.60 0.57 11.79
N TYR A 84 9.26 0.22 10.70
CA TYR A 84 10.64 -0.28 10.77
C TYR A 84 11.65 0.86 10.88
N GLY A 85 12.73 0.62 11.63
CA GLY A 85 13.75 1.62 11.91
C GLY A 85 13.29 2.70 12.88
N ASN A 86 14.13 3.74 13.03
CA ASN A 86 13.89 4.88 13.93
C ASN A 86 13.62 4.47 15.40
N ASP A 87 14.15 3.32 15.82
CA ASP A 87 13.97 2.80 17.18
C ASP A 87 14.68 3.70 18.20
N LEU A 88 13.89 4.31 19.08
CA LEU A 88 14.35 5.10 20.21
C LEU A 88 14.75 4.19 21.38
N LYS A 89 13.90 3.19 21.66
CA LYS A 89 14.06 2.29 22.81
C LYS A 89 13.22 1.05 22.62
N THR A 90 13.79 -0.11 22.92
CA THR A 90 13.05 -1.38 22.98
C THR A 90 12.78 -1.76 24.43
N ILE A 91 11.56 -2.18 24.72
CA ILE A 91 11.13 -2.66 26.03
C ILE A 91 10.58 -4.08 25.86
N TYR A 92 11.22 -5.06 26.49
CA TYR A 92 10.81 -6.47 26.39
C TYR A 92 9.88 -6.87 27.54
N GLY A 93 9.03 -7.86 27.30
CA GLY A 93 8.18 -8.49 28.32
C GLY A 93 7.03 -7.63 28.84
N VAL A 94 6.56 -6.68 28.02
CA VAL A 94 5.40 -5.83 28.36
C VAL A 94 4.15 -6.26 27.59
N GLN A 95 2.98 -5.87 28.09
CA GLN A 95 1.71 -6.06 27.41
C GLN A 95 1.48 -4.94 26.37
N PRO A 96 0.62 -5.15 25.35
CA PRO A 96 0.41 -4.20 24.26
C PRO A 96 -0.13 -2.83 24.71
N ASP A 97 -0.99 -2.80 25.73
CA ASP A 97 -1.54 -1.56 26.33
C ASP A 97 -0.44 -0.67 26.92
N VAL A 98 0.60 -1.29 27.51
CA VAL A 98 1.73 -0.60 28.13
C VAL A 98 2.55 0.20 27.10
N CYS A 99 2.55 -0.18 25.82
CA CYS A 99 3.34 0.51 24.81
C CYS A 99 2.98 1.98 24.64
N CYS A 100 1.69 2.29 24.67
CA CYS A 100 1.24 3.66 24.50
C CYS A 100 1.69 4.54 25.66
N ASP A 101 1.53 4.07 26.90
CA ASP A 101 1.97 4.79 28.10
C ASP A 101 3.48 4.98 28.15
N ARG A 102 4.24 3.96 27.71
CA ARG A 102 5.69 4.06 27.59
C ARG A 102 6.10 5.06 26.52
N CYS A 103 5.42 5.11 25.40
CA CYS A 103 5.67 6.13 24.39
C CYS A 103 5.33 7.52 24.93
N ALA A 104 4.16 7.70 25.55
CA ALA A 104 3.73 8.97 26.12
C ALA A 104 4.68 9.52 27.21
N SER A 105 5.29 8.62 27.98
CA SER A 105 6.26 8.98 29.04
C SER A 105 7.71 9.05 28.55
N THR A 106 7.99 8.74 27.28
CA THR A 106 9.34 8.76 26.72
C THR A 106 9.51 9.98 25.82
N THR A 107 10.35 10.92 26.25
CA THR A 107 10.70 12.10 25.46
C THR A 107 11.15 11.71 24.05
N GLY A 108 10.48 12.25 23.05
CA GLY A 108 10.77 12.04 21.64
C GLY A 108 10.22 10.75 21.03
N CYS A 109 9.34 10.03 21.74
CA CYS A 109 8.62 8.91 21.15
C CYS A 109 7.42 9.39 20.30
N ALA A 110 7.51 9.13 19.00
CA ALA A 110 6.47 9.36 18.00
C ALA A 110 5.40 8.30 17.96
N ALA A 111 5.86 7.08 18.11
CA ALA A 111 5.10 5.91 17.78
C ALA A 111 5.75 4.71 18.42
N TYR A 112 5.07 3.58 18.35
CA TYR A 112 5.66 2.30 18.66
C TYR A 112 5.23 1.24 17.67
N THR A 113 6.01 0.17 17.58
CA THR A 113 5.55 -1.15 17.12
C THR A 113 5.56 -2.08 18.33
N PHE A 114 4.46 -2.77 18.57
CA PHE A 114 4.38 -3.89 19.50
C PHE A 114 4.39 -5.21 18.72
N VAL A 115 5.17 -6.19 19.19
CA VAL A 115 5.24 -7.55 18.63
C VAL A 115 5.15 -8.55 19.76
N ASN A 116 4.24 -9.52 19.64
CA ASN A 116 4.06 -10.56 20.66
C ASN A 116 5.07 -11.71 20.55
N GLU A 117 5.48 -12.06 19.33
CA GLU A 117 6.45 -13.12 19.06
C GLU A 117 7.71 -12.54 18.42
N ASN A 118 8.74 -12.31 19.24
CA ASN A 118 10.10 -12.05 18.75
C ASN A 118 10.93 -13.33 18.75
N ALA A 119 12.08 -13.29 18.08
CA ALA A 119 13.00 -14.43 17.97
C ALA A 119 13.47 -15.01 19.32
N ASP A 120 13.38 -14.23 20.40
CA ASP A 120 13.71 -14.59 21.77
C ASP A 120 12.50 -15.08 22.59
N GLY A 121 11.33 -15.21 21.98
CA GLY A 121 10.08 -15.66 22.60
C GLY A 121 9.45 -14.65 23.57
N LYS A 122 9.93 -13.40 23.57
CA LYS A 122 9.37 -12.34 24.43
C LYS A 122 8.58 -11.34 23.61
N THR A 123 7.56 -10.77 24.24
CA THR A 123 6.91 -9.58 23.70
C THR A 123 7.90 -8.41 23.67
N ALA A 124 7.78 -7.53 22.69
CA ALA A 124 8.59 -6.32 22.64
C ALA A 124 7.77 -5.13 22.19
N CYS A 125 8.05 -4.01 22.84
CA CYS A 125 7.61 -2.69 22.48
C CYS A 125 8.78 -1.89 21.93
N PHE A 126 8.77 -1.62 20.63
CA PHE A 126 9.76 -0.80 19.94
C PHE A 126 9.24 0.62 19.90
N LEU A 127 9.69 1.48 20.81
CA LEU A 127 9.40 2.92 20.81
C LEU A 127 10.23 3.59 19.72
N LYS A 128 9.64 4.53 18.99
CA LYS A 128 10.22 5.09 17.77
C LYS A 128 10.19 6.60 17.76
N THR A 129 11.19 7.22 17.15
CA THR A 129 11.26 8.67 16.98
C THR A 129 10.45 9.18 15.78
N SER A 130 9.93 8.29 14.94
CA SER A 130 9.15 8.64 13.75
C SER A 130 8.27 7.46 13.30
N THR A 131 7.27 7.76 12.47
CA THR A 131 6.49 6.75 11.71
C THR A 131 7.07 6.47 10.33
N ALA A 132 8.25 7.04 10.01
CA ALA A 132 8.94 6.82 8.76
C ALA A 132 9.46 5.38 8.68
N GLY A 133 9.21 4.72 7.55
CA GLY A 133 9.43 3.29 7.37
C GLY A 133 8.22 2.51 7.87
N ARG A 134 7.34 2.08 6.97
CA ARG A 134 6.14 1.28 7.27
C ARG A 134 6.11 0.05 6.38
N VAL A 135 5.96 -1.12 6.98
CA VAL A 135 5.81 -2.39 6.26
C VAL A 135 4.70 -3.20 6.90
N GLU A 136 3.96 -3.96 6.09
CA GLU A 136 3.03 -4.95 6.63
C GLU A 136 3.85 -6.08 7.26
N LYS A 137 3.58 -6.36 8.53
CA LYS A 137 4.19 -7.41 9.31
C LYS A 137 3.11 -8.06 10.15
N LYS A 138 2.70 -9.27 9.76
CA LYS A 138 1.70 -10.03 10.50
C LYS A 138 2.13 -10.19 11.96
N GLY A 139 1.20 -9.97 12.88
CA GLY A 139 1.45 -10.10 14.31
C GLY A 139 2.01 -8.83 14.97
N ALA A 140 2.35 -7.80 14.20
CA ALA A 140 2.74 -6.50 14.74
C ALA A 140 1.52 -5.59 14.91
N VAL A 141 1.59 -4.67 15.87
CA VAL A 141 0.65 -3.54 15.96
C VAL A 141 1.47 -2.29 16.11
N SER A 142 1.28 -1.33 15.21
CA SER A 142 1.91 -0.03 15.34
C SER A 142 0.89 1.04 15.67
N ALA A 143 1.28 2.04 16.45
CA ALA A 143 0.42 3.17 16.72
C ALA A 143 1.21 4.45 16.86
N VAL A 144 0.59 5.55 16.45
CA VAL A 144 1.11 6.90 16.65
C VAL A 144 0.61 7.41 17.99
N TYR A 145 1.50 8.03 18.76
CA TYR A 145 1.12 8.75 19.97
C TYR A 145 0.42 10.06 19.56
N LYS A 146 -0.85 10.26 19.96
CA LYS A 146 -1.69 11.37 19.47
C LYS A 146 -1.20 12.75 19.88
N ASP A 147 -0.57 12.82 21.04
CA ASP A 147 0.04 14.04 21.57
C ASP A 147 1.56 14.04 21.32
N PHE A 148 2.03 13.20 20.39
CA PHE A 148 3.33 13.40 19.79
C PHE A 148 3.30 14.72 19.03
N VAL A 149 3.66 15.77 19.76
CA VAL A 149 4.51 16.79 19.19
C VAL A 149 5.74 16.03 18.71
N PRO A 150 6.20 16.19 17.45
CA PRO A 150 7.53 15.79 17.07
C PRO A 150 8.53 16.20 18.15
N VAL A 151 9.79 15.78 18.10
CA VAL A 151 10.79 16.51 18.89
C VAL A 151 10.93 17.91 18.25
N ASN A 152 9.90 18.74 18.39
CA ASN A 152 9.56 20.04 17.82
C ASN A 152 9.54 21.08 18.94
N ASP A 153 9.76 20.68 20.19
CA ASP A 153 10.54 21.53 21.10
C ASP A 153 12.04 21.53 20.72
N SER A 154 12.48 20.69 19.77
CA SER A 154 13.84 20.76 19.18
C SER A 154 13.88 20.99 17.67
N CYS A 155 12.78 20.76 16.95
CA CYS A 155 12.70 21.06 15.54
C CYS A 155 12.42 22.54 15.38
N THR A 156 13.49 23.32 15.39
CA THR A 156 13.43 24.76 15.14
C THR A 156 13.13 25.09 13.67
N ALA A 157 12.99 24.07 12.81
CA ALA A 157 12.73 24.24 11.40
C ALA A 157 11.31 24.75 11.18
N ASN A 158 11.20 25.87 10.48
CA ASN A 158 9.97 26.41 9.98
C ASN A 158 9.67 25.82 8.60
N VAL A 159 8.45 26.04 8.12
CA VAL A 159 8.17 25.87 6.69
C VAL A 159 9.16 26.74 5.92
N TRP A 160 9.70 26.20 4.83
CA TRP A 160 10.77 26.76 3.99
C TRP A 160 12.20 26.57 4.50
N ASP A 161 12.40 26.05 5.71
CA ASP A 161 13.74 25.73 6.18
C ASP A 161 14.26 24.43 5.54
N GLY A 162 15.60 24.31 5.48
CA GLY A 162 16.25 23.09 5.01
C GLY A 162 16.01 21.95 5.99
N CYS A 163 15.63 20.78 5.48
CA CYS A 163 15.29 19.59 6.27
C CYS A 163 16.18 18.37 5.94
N GLY A 164 17.40 18.60 5.48
CA GLY A 164 18.38 17.56 5.23
C GLY A 164 18.66 17.32 3.74
N ASN A 165 19.02 16.08 3.41
CA ASN A 165 19.47 15.66 2.09
C ASN A 165 19.35 14.14 1.90
N SER A 166 19.88 13.61 0.79
CA SER A 166 19.81 12.17 0.47
C SER A 166 20.46 11.23 1.49
N GLN A 167 21.38 11.72 2.31
CA GLN A 167 22.03 10.93 3.36
C GLN A 167 21.15 10.85 4.62
N ALA A 168 20.54 11.97 5.00
CA ALA A 168 19.70 12.05 6.19
C ALA A 168 18.64 13.15 6.06
N VAL A 169 17.42 12.81 6.48
CA VAL A 169 16.27 13.71 6.57
C VAL A 169 16.12 14.15 8.03
N THR A 170 15.91 15.44 8.26
CA THR A 170 15.57 15.99 9.57
C THR A 170 14.07 16.26 9.68
N CYS A 171 13.63 16.62 10.87
CA CYS A 171 12.23 16.95 11.13
C CYS A 171 11.75 18.19 10.35
N CYS A 172 10.43 18.27 10.19
CA CYS A 172 9.70 19.46 9.74
C CYS A 172 8.59 19.78 10.74
N PRO A 173 8.05 21.01 10.75
CA PRO A 173 6.96 21.40 11.63
C PRO A 173 5.69 20.61 11.34
N ASP A 174 4.72 20.65 12.26
CA ASP A 174 3.46 19.93 12.10
C ASP A 174 2.74 20.32 10.80
N LYS A 175 2.17 19.29 10.14
CA LYS A 175 1.54 19.42 8.80
C LYS A 175 2.51 19.88 7.71
N ALA A 176 3.82 19.79 7.93
CA ALA A 176 4.82 19.92 6.89
C ALA A 176 5.55 18.59 6.67
N TYR A 177 6.22 18.49 5.54
CA TYR A 177 7.00 17.32 5.16
C TYR A 177 8.30 17.77 4.50
N CYS A 178 9.28 16.88 4.48
CA CYS A 178 10.58 17.19 3.91
C CYS A 178 10.60 16.87 2.40
N GLN A 179 10.56 17.91 1.57
CA GLN A 179 10.59 17.80 0.11
C GLN A 179 12.03 17.76 -0.40
N PRO A 180 12.46 16.68 -1.07
CA PRO A 180 13.72 16.63 -1.77
C PRO A 180 13.72 17.52 -3.01
N TRP A 181 14.70 18.40 -3.19
CA TRP A 181 14.89 19.17 -4.42
C TRP A 181 15.98 18.58 -5.31
N ASN A 182 17.08 18.19 -4.68
CA ASN A 182 18.18 17.45 -5.28
C ASN A 182 18.88 16.63 -4.18
N SER A 183 19.87 15.81 -4.55
CA SER A 183 20.58 14.95 -3.60
C SER A 183 21.20 15.65 -2.39
N GLY A 184 21.51 16.96 -2.48
CA GLY A 184 22.16 17.76 -1.45
C GLY A 184 21.24 18.66 -0.63
N TYR A 185 19.99 18.86 -1.03
CA TYR A 185 19.11 19.83 -0.38
C TYR A 185 17.63 19.45 -0.41
N TYR A 186 17.08 19.24 0.79
CA TYR A 186 15.66 19.00 1.03
C TYR A 186 15.09 20.17 1.85
N GLN A 187 13.81 20.47 1.71
CA GLN A 187 13.15 21.61 2.35
C GLN A 187 11.80 21.27 2.96
N CYS A 188 11.47 21.85 4.12
CA CYS A 188 10.14 21.71 4.71
C CYS A 188 9.09 22.44 3.88
N LEU A 189 8.08 21.72 3.39
CA LEU A 189 6.92 22.28 2.72
C LEU A 189 5.65 21.86 3.44
N THR A 190 4.61 22.69 3.38
CA THR A 190 3.29 22.33 3.91
C THR A 190 2.72 21.12 3.17
N ALA A 191 2.27 20.11 3.91
CA ALA A 191 1.62 18.93 3.38
C ALA A 191 0.25 19.29 2.79
N PRO A 192 -0.11 18.78 1.60
CA PRO A 192 -1.44 18.97 1.04
C PRO A 192 -2.54 18.37 1.93
N GLU A 193 -3.64 19.09 2.15
CA GLU A 193 -4.74 18.67 3.03
C GLU A 193 -5.34 17.30 2.64
N LYS A 194 -5.44 17.04 1.33
CA LYS A 194 -5.97 15.79 0.77
C LYS A 194 -4.98 14.63 0.79
N CYS A 195 -3.70 14.92 1.05
CA CYS A 195 -2.63 13.94 1.10
C CYS A 195 -1.72 14.27 2.31
N PRO A 196 -2.22 14.17 3.55
CA PRO A 196 -1.53 14.71 4.72
C PRO A 196 -0.29 13.90 5.12
N ALA A 197 -0.25 12.61 4.77
CA ALA A 197 0.85 11.71 5.07
C ALA A 197 1.82 11.62 3.88
N GLN A 198 2.78 12.53 3.82
CA GLN A 198 3.86 12.52 2.83
C GLN A 198 5.02 11.65 3.31
N GLU A 199 5.52 10.80 2.42
CA GLU A 199 6.63 9.90 2.68
C GLU A 199 7.84 10.31 1.84
N THR A 200 8.78 11.02 2.48
CA THR A 200 10.06 11.40 1.90
C THR A 200 10.94 10.18 1.66
N ASP A 201 11.66 10.19 0.54
CA ASP A 201 12.57 9.13 0.07
C ASP A 201 11.88 7.78 -0.20
N ILE A 202 10.58 7.80 -0.48
CA ILE A 202 9.80 6.61 -0.81
C ILE A 202 9.17 6.79 -2.19
N ASP A 203 9.30 5.76 -3.03
CA ASP A 203 8.57 5.60 -4.28
C ASP A 203 7.54 4.49 -4.14
N TYR A 204 6.28 4.77 -4.48
CA TYR A 204 5.28 3.72 -4.63
C TYR A 204 5.42 3.03 -5.99
N TYR A 205 6.47 2.26 -6.22
CA TYR A 205 6.76 1.63 -7.50
C TYR A 205 5.57 0.92 -8.17
N GLY A 206 5.43 1.13 -9.50
CA GLY A 206 4.40 0.53 -10.34
C GLY A 206 3.02 1.19 -10.19
N ASN A 207 1.99 0.54 -10.76
CA ASN A 207 0.59 0.99 -10.68
C ASN A 207 0.33 2.39 -11.24
N ASP A 208 1.17 2.89 -12.15
CA ASP A 208 1.06 4.23 -12.70
C ASP A 208 -0.18 4.37 -13.60
N LEU A 209 -1.15 5.20 -13.22
CA LEU A 209 -2.24 5.63 -14.12
C LEU A 209 -1.72 6.61 -15.17
N LYS A 210 -0.93 7.58 -14.70
CA LYS A 210 -0.62 8.77 -15.48
C LYS A 210 0.60 9.46 -14.91
N THR A 211 1.51 9.83 -15.81
CA THR A 211 2.65 10.68 -15.50
C THR A 211 2.40 12.11 -15.97
N ILE A 212 2.69 13.08 -15.11
CA ILE A 212 2.57 14.50 -15.40
C ILE A 212 3.94 15.14 -15.17
N TYR A 213 4.54 15.66 -16.24
CA TYR A 213 5.87 16.28 -16.18
C TYR A 213 5.80 17.79 -15.94
N GLY A 214 6.85 18.35 -15.34
CA GLY A 214 7.04 19.80 -15.20
C GLY A 214 6.07 20.46 -14.22
N VAL A 215 5.59 19.71 -13.23
CA VAL A 215 4.71 20.22 -12.16
C VAL A 215 5.46 20.34 -10.83
N GLN A 216 4.92 21.16 -9.93
CA GLN A 216 5.41 21.27 -8.56
C GLN A 216 4.85 20.14 -7.67
N PRO A 217 5.51 19.82 -6.54
CA PRO A 217 5.10 18.71 -5.68
C PRO A 217 3.65 18.80 -5.18
N ASN A 218 3.21 20.00 -4.77
CA ASN A 218 1.85 20.26 -4.30
C ASN A 218 0.78 19.94 -5.35
N VAL A 219 1.10 20.12 -6.64
CA VAL A 219 0.17 19.85 -7.75
C VAL A 219 -0.18 18.37 -7.84
N CYS A 220 0.69 17.46 -7.38
CA CYS A 220 0.43 16.03 -7.45
C CYS A 220 -0.83 15.60 -6.72
N CYS A 221 -1.01 16.09 -5.49
CA CYS A 221 -2.16 15.72 -4.68
C CYS A 221 -3.47 16.20 -5.34
N ASP A 222 -3.49 17.43 -5.86
CA ASP A 222 -4.66 17.96 -6.57
C ASP A 222 -4.97 17.17 -7.83
N ARG A 223 -3.93 16.82 -8.61
CA ARG A 223 -4.08 16.01 -9.81
C ARG A 223 -4.60 14.63 -9.47
N CYS A 224 -4.11 14.00 -8.42
CA CYS A 224 -4.61 12.72 -7.95
C CYS A 224 -6.08 12.83 -7.53
N ALA A 225 -6.43 13.83 -6.70
CA ALA A 225 -7.80 14.06 -6.25
C ALA A 225 -8.79 14.32 -7.41
N SER A 226 -8.33 14.91 -8.52
CA SER A 226 -9.13 15.13 -9.74
C SER A 226 -9.14 13.95 -10.73
N THR A 227 -8.32 12.92 -10.50
CA THR A 227 -8.16 11.79 -11.42
C THR A 227 -8.91 10.58 -10.87
N THR A 228 -9.96 10.17 -11.57
CA THR A 228 -10.70 8.95 -11.24
C THR A 228 -9.75 7.75 -11.16
N GLY A 229 -9.85 7.00 -10.05
CA GLY A 229 -9.01 5.83 -9.82
C GLY A 229 -7.61 6.12 -9.28
N CYS A 230 -7.25 7.38 -9.01
CA CYS A 230 -5.97 7.70 -8.37
C CYS A 230 -6.04 7.50 -6.85
N ALA A 231 -5.29 6.52 -6.35
CA ALA A 231 -5.14 6.22 -4.94
C ALA A 231 -3.97 6.94 -4.28
N ALA A 232 -2.94 7.24 -5.07
CA ALA A 232 -1.69 7.79 -4.57
C ALA A 232 -0.88 8.47 -5.68
N TYR A 233 0.23 9.08 -5.31
CA TYR A 233 1.23 9.52 -6.27
C TYR A 233 2.65 9.31 -5.74
N THR A 234 3.62 9.26 -6.66
CA THR A 234 5.03 9.54 -6.37
C THR A 234 5.42 10.81 -7.13
N PHE A 235 6.05 11.76 -6.44
CA PHE A 235 6.69 12.92 -7.05
C PHE A 235 8.21 12.76 -7.04
N VAL A 236 8.86 13.07 -8.16
CA VAL A 236 10.33 13.04 -8.31
C VAL A 236 10.78 14.34 -8.96
N ASN A 237 11.73 15.03 -8.34
CA ASN A 237 12.27 16.29 -8.88
C ASN A 237 13.29 16.06 -10.00
N GLU A 238 14.16 15.05 -9.84
CA GLU A 238 15.19 14.70 -10.82
C GLU A 238 14.83 13.38 -11.51
N ASN A 239 14.18 13.46 -12.67
CA ASN A 239 14.09 12.31 -13.58
C ASN A 239 15.21 12.34 -14.61
N ALA A 240 15.40 11.22 -15.31
CA ALA A 240 16.40 11.07 -16.38
C ALA A 240 16.33 12.18 -17.44
N ASP A 241 15.13 12.73 -17.68
CA ASP A 241 14.89 13.79 -18.67
C ASP A 241 15.11 15.22 -18.14
N GLY A 242 15.60 15.37 -16.90
CA GLY A 242 15.85 16.66 -16.25
C GLY A 242 14.58 17.42 -15.84
N LYS A 243 13.40 16.81 -15.97
CA LYS A 243 12.11 17.40 -15.59
C LYS A 243 11.56 16.74 -14.32
N THR A 244 10.86 17.54 -13.52
CA THR A 244 10.04 16.99 -12.44
C THR A 244 8.95 16.08 -13.02
N ALA A 245 8.57 15.04 -12.31
CA ALA A 245 7.40 14.26 -12.68
C ALA A 245 6.57 13.86 -11.47
N CYS A 246 5.27 13.85 -11.72
CA CYS A 246 4.24 13.36 -10.85
C CYS A 246 3.65 12.08 -11.44
N PHE A 247 3.87 10.96 -10.78
CA PHE A 247 3.39 9.66 -11.20
C PHE A 247 2.16 9.31 -10.37
N LEU A 248 0.96 9.51 -10.93
CA LEU A 248 -0.32 9.18 -10.32
C LEU A 248 -0.55 7.67 -10.37
N LYS A 249 -1.07 7.09 -9.28
CA LYS A 249 -1.07 5.63 -9.05
C LYS A 249 -2.41 5.09 -8.63
N THR A 250 -2.74 3.88 -9.07
CA THR A 250 -4.02 3.19 -8.78
C THR A 250 -4.03 2.58 -7.39
N SER A 251 -2.86 2.51 -6.74
CA SER A 251 -2.68 1.86 -5.45
C SER A 251 -1.52 2.49 -4.68
N THR A 252 -1.51 2.32 -3.36
CA THR A 252 -0.37 2.60 -2.46
C THR A 252 0.58 1.40 -2.31
N ALA A 253 0.36 0.33 -3.09
CA ALA A 253 1.23 -0.83 -3.15
C ALA A 253 2.59 -0.49 -3.80
N GLY A 254 3.58 -1.37 -3.64
CA GLY A 254 4.89 -1.20 -4.29
C GLY A 254 5.87 -0.22 -3.64
N ARG A 255 5.82 0.03 -2.32
CA ARG A 255 6.77 0.93 -1.64
C ARG A 255 8.21 0.43 -1.72
N VAL A 256 9.10 1.29 -2.22
CA VAL A 256 10.56 1.08 -2.23
C VAL A 256 11.28 2.35 -1.80
N ALA A 257 12.40 2.20 -1.11
CA ALA A 257 13.26 3.33 -0.78
C ALA A 257 13.86 3.90 -2.07
N LYS A 258 13.61 5.19 -2.33
CA LYS A 258 14.16 5.92 -3.47
C LYS A 258 14.45 7.35 -3.06
N LYS A 259 15.74 7.63 -2.87
CA LYS A 259 16.23 8.95 -2.51
C LYS A 259 15.75 9.99 -3.53
N GLY A 260 15.19 11.08 -3.04
CA GLY A 260 14.67 12.15 -3.89
C GLY A 260 13.20 11.98 -4.34
N ALA A 261 12.55 10.87 -4.00
CA ALA A 261 11.12 10.68 -4.24
C ALA A 261 10.27 11.11 -3.04
N VAL A 262 9.04 11.54 -3.27
CA VAL A 262 8.03 11.74 -2.23
C VAL A 262 6.75 11.09 -2.67
N SER A 263 6.20 10.20 -1.82
CA SER A 263 4.93 9.55 -2.11
C SER A 263 3.87 9.91 -1.09
N ALA A 264 2.61 9.93 -1.51
CA ALA A 264 1.50 10.11 -0.60
C ALA A 264 0.22 9.46 -1.11
N ALA A 265 -0.59 8.96 -0.17
CA ALA A 265 -1.93 8.46 -0.43
C ALA A 265 -2.93 9.63 -0.51
N TYR A 266 -3.89 9.50 -1.41
CA TYR A 266 -5.06 10.36 -1.42
C TYR A 266 -6.07 9.88 -0.37
N LYS A 267 -6.32 10.72 0.65
CA LYS A 267 -7.08 10.31 1.85
C LYS A 267 -8.53 9.88 1.57
N ASP A 268 -9.12 10.41 0.51
CA ASP A 268 -10.52 10.15 0.13
C ASP A 268 -10.63 9.15 -1.04
N PHE A 269 -9.56 8.40 -1.34
CA PHE A 269 -9.60 7.37 -2.37
C PHE A 269 -10.58 6.26 -2.00
N VAL A 270 -11.51 5.99 -2.92
CA VAL A 270 -12.37 4.82 -2.88
C VAL A 270 -11.98 3.94 -4.06
N ALA A 271 -11.46 2.74 -3.76
CA ALA A 271 -11.11 1.78 -4.80
C ALA A 271 -12.34 1.54 -5.71
N PRO A 272 -12.22 1.75 -7.03
CA PRO A 272 -13.26 1.34 -7.95
C PRO A 272 -13.46 -0.17 -7.79
N LYS A 273 -14.69 -0.62 -7.55
CA LYS A 273 -14.98 -2.06 -7.61
C LYS A 273 -14.58 -2.54 -9.00
N CYS A 274 -13.57 -3.41 -9.04
CA CYS A 274 -13.16 -3.98 -10.31
C CYS A 274 -14.32 -4.82 -10.86
N ALA A 275 -14.72 -4.54 -12.10
CA ALA A 275 -15.78 -5.30 -12.76
C ALA A 275 -15.29 -6.68 -13.22
N ALA A 276 -13.97 -6.85 -13.38
CA ALA A 276 -13.36 -8.11 -13.76
C ALA A 276 -13.53 -9.16 -12.66
N ALA A 277 -13.82 -10.39 -13.06
CA ALA A 277 -13.81 -11.57 -12.22
C ALA A 277 -12.47 -12.32 -12.36
N VAL A 278 -12.20 -13.25 -11.44
CA VAL A 278 -11.11 -14.21 -11.62
C VAL A 278 -11.35 -14.99 -12.92
N GLY A 279 -10.34 -15.04 -13.78
CA GLY A 279 -10.41 -15.63 -15.12
C GLY A 279 -10.60 -14.61 -16.24
N ASP A 280 -10.95 -13.36 -15.95
CA ASP A 280 -11.11 -12.33 -16.99
C ASP A 280 -9.77 -11.79 -17.49
N PRO A 281 -9.70 -11.30 -18.75
CA PRO A 281 -8.53 -10.60 -19.26
C PRO A 281 -8.26 -9.33 -18.45
N CYS A 282 -6.99 -9.12 -18.11
CA CYS A 282 -6.56 -7.98 -17.31
C CYS A 282 -5.46 -7.14 -17.97
N GLY A 283 -5.36 -7.17 -19.30
CA GLY A 283 -4.45 -6.30 -20.06
C GLY A 283 -3.42 -7.05 -20.90
N ASN A 284 -2.36 -6.34 -21.30
CA ASN A 284 -1.28 -6.84 -22.15
C ASN A 284 -0.03 -5.94 -22.05
N ALA A 285 1.07 -6.29 -22.73
CA ALA A 285 2.34 -5.55 -22.63
C ALA A 285 2.32 -4.16 -23.28
N LYS A 286 1.39 -3.91 -24.22
CA LYS A 286 1.25 -2.64 -24.92
C LYS A 286 0.40 -1.65 -24.12
N ASP A 287 -0.72 -2.13 -23.60
CA ASP A 287 -1.74 -1.32 -22.93
C ASP A 287 -1.58 -1.32 -21.40
N GLY A 288 -0.70 -2.16 -20.86
CA GLY A 288 -0.48 -2.34 -19.42
C GLY A 288 -1.52 -3.26 -18.78
N THR A 289 -1.45 -3.36 -17.45
CA THR A 289 -2.39 -4.14 -16.65
C THR A 289 -3.64 -3.30 -16.29
N THR A 290 -4.79 -3.96 -16.19
CA THR A 290 -6.02 -3.42 -15.62
C THR A 290 -6.26 -4.01 -14.23
N CYS A 291 -7.31 -3.57 -13.54
CA CYS A 291 -7.63 -4.09 -12.21
C CYS A 291 -8.04 -5.56 -12.26
N CYS A 292 -7.78 -6.25 -11.15
CA CYS A 292 -8.38 -7.54 -10.81
C CYS A 292 -9.19 -7.40 -9.53
N PRO A 293 -10.15 -8.29 -9.26
CA PRO A 293 -10.91 -8.26 -8.01
C PRO A 293 -9.99 -8.53 -6.81
N ASP A 294 -10.43 -8.15 -5.61
CA ASP A 294 -9.67 -8.39 -4.37
C ASP A 294 -9.33 -9.89 -4.24
N GLY A 295 -8.10 -10.18 -3.80
CA GLY A 295 -7.57 -11.54 -3.74
C GLY A 295 -7.15 -12.12 -5.10
N ALA A 296 -7.09 -11.32 -6.16
CA ALA A 296 -6.55 -11.69 -7.46
C ALA A 296 -5.49 -10.71 -7.96
N PHE A 297 -4.59 -11.19 -8.82
CA PHE A 297 -3.56 -10.39 -9.45
C PHE A 297 -3.58 -10.61 -10.97
N CYS A 298 -3.04 -9.64 -11.71
CA CYS A 298 -3.00 -9.71 -13.16
C CYS A 298 -1.76 -10.50 -13.62
N GLN A 299 -1.94 -11.76 -14.01
CA GLN A 299 -0.85 -12.63 -14.46
C GLN A 299 -0.54 -12.40 -15.94
N PRO A 300 0.72 -12.09 -16.30
CA PRO A 300 1.17 -12.10 -17.67
C PRO A 300 1.35 -13.53 -18.18
N TRP A 301 0.63 -13.91 -19.24
CA TRP A 301 0.83 -15.20 -19.91
C TRP A 301 1.77 -15.06 -21.11
N ASN A 302 1.53 -14.04 -21.93
CA ASN A 302 2.40 -13.63 -23.03
C ASN A 302 2.26 -12.12 -23.25
N SER A 303 3.04 -11.54 -24.16
CA SER A 303 3.04 -10.10 -24.42
C SER A 303 1.67 -9.54 -24.85
N GLY A 304 0.79 -10.35 -25.42
CA GLY A 304 -0.53 -9.94 -25.89
C GLY A 304 -1.69 -10.20 -24.93
N TYR A 305 -1.48 -10.95 -23.83
CA TYR A 305 -2.58 -11.42 -23.00
C TYR A 305 -2.19 -11.66 -21.54
N TYR A 306 -2.85 -10.90 -20.65
CA TYR A 306 -2.79 -11.06 -19.20
C TYR A 306 -4.16 -11.44 -18.65
N GLN A 307 -4.22 -12.17 -17.54
CA GLN A 307 -5.47 -12.64 -16.93
C GLN A 307 -5.50 -12.48 -15.42
N CYS A 308 -6.68 -12.17 -14.86
CA CYS A 308 -6.87 -12.17 -13.42
C CYS A 308 -6.81 -13.60 -12.87
N ILE A 309 -5.84 -13.86 -12.00
CA ILE A 309 -5.70 -15.14 -11.31
C ILE A 309 -5.82 -14.89 -9.81
N ALA A 310 -6.55 -15.75 -9.12
CA ALA A 310 -6.61 -15.73 -7.66
C ALA A 310 -5.19 -15.87 -7.08
N VAL A 311 -4.86 -15.06 -6.08
CA VAL A 311 -3.64 -15.22 -5.30
C VAL A 311 -3.78 -16.55 -4.55
N PRO A 312 -3.01 -17.59 -4.92
CA PRO A 312 -3.28 -18.95 -4.47
C PRO A 312 -2.78 -19.21 -3.06
N ASN A 313 -1.89 -18.35 -2.54
CA ASN A 313 -1.36 -18.49 -1.20
C ASN A 313 -1.05 -17.15 -0.54
N THR A 314 -2.10 -16.37 -0.25
CA THR A 314 -1.98 -15.08 0.46
C THR A 314 -1.30 -15.22 1.82
N ALA A 315 -1.41 -16.38 2.48
CA ALA A 315 -0.76 -16.65 3.75
C ALA A 315 0.76 -16.93 3.65
N LYS A 316 1.32 -17.15 2.45
CA LYS A 316 2.76 -17.40 2.24
C LYS A 316 3.43 -16.33 1.38
N CYS A 317 2.70 -15.78 0.42
CA CYS A 317 3.17 -14.72 -0.47
C CYS A 317 2.04 -13.71 -0.69
N PRO A 318 1.75 -12.85 0.31
CA PRO A 318 0.58 -11.97 0.32
C PRO A 318 0.65 -10.88 -0.75
N LYS A 319 1.86 -10.57 -1.22
CA LYS A 319 2.11 -9.47 -2.14
C LYS A 319 2.89 -9.95 -3.34
N LEU A 320 2.26 -9.82 -4.51
CA LEU A 320 2.86 -10.04 -5.81
C LEU A 320 3.08 -8.70 -6.51
N LEU A 321 4.23 -8.53 -7.14
CA LEU A 321 4.62 -7.38 -7.95
C LEU A 321 4.57 -7.81 -9.41
N VAL A 322 3.51 -7.39 -10.10
CA VAL A 322 3.31 -7.69 -11.53
C VAL A 322 4.18 -6.75 -12.38
N GLY A 323 4.81 -7.31 -13.41
CA GLY A 323 5.71 -6.58 -14.30
C GLY A 323 7.09 -6.32 -13.71
N VAL A 324 7.43 -6.97 -12.59
CA VAL A 324 8.69 -6.77 -11.87
C VAL A 324 9.48 -8.07 -11.87
N ASP A 325 10.75 -7.96 -12.22
CA ASP A 325 11.76 -9.00 -12.09
C ASP A 325 12.74 -8.60 -10.99
N PHE A 326 12.79 -9.39 -9.92
CA PHE A 326 13.93 -9.35 -9.01
C PHE A 326 15.13 -9.91 -9.75
N TYR A 327 16.10 -9.06 -10.08
CA TYR A 327 17.26 -9.45 -10.88
C TYR A 327 18.45 -9.75 -9.97
N GLY A 328 19.02 -10.94 -10.14
CA GLY A 328 20.12 -11.45 -9.29
C GLY A 328 19.63 -12.26 -8.10
N ASP A 329 20.55 -12.62 -7.21
CA ASP A 329 20.30 -13.41 -5.99
C ASP A 329 19.61 -14.77 -6.23
N ASP A 330 19.71 -15.32 -7.44
CA ASP A 330 19.08 -16.58 -7.81
C ASP A 330 19.73 -17.76 -7.06
N LEU A 331 18.92 -18.46 -6.25
CA LEU A 331 19.27 -19.70 -5.58
C LEU A 331 19.09 -20.90 -6.50
N SER A 332 17.93 -20.96 -7.16
CA SER A 332 17.60 -22.03 -8.08
C SER A 332 16.50 -21.61 -9.04
N VAL A 333 16.39 -22.34 -10.17
CA VAL A 333 15.33 -22.15 -11.15
C VAL A 333 14.52 -23.43 -11.24
N LYS A 334 13.19 -23.30 -11.21
CA LYS A 334 12.24 -24.38 -11.42
C LYS A 334 11.45 -24.09 -12.70
N TYR A 335 11.55 -24.98 -13.67
CA TYR A 335 10.82 -24.86 -14.92
C TYR A 335 9.45 -25.53 -14.83
N ASP A 336 8.56 -25.15 -15.77
CA ASP A 336 7.25 -25.78 -15.96
C ASP A 336 6.31 -25.71 -14.72
N LEU A 337 6.57 -24.75 -13.82
CA LEU A 337 5.69 -24.43 -12.71
C LEU A 337 4.57 -23.48 -13.14
N LEU A 338 3.40 -23.60 -12.51
CA LEU A 338 2.37 -22.58 -12.61
C LEU A 338 2.76 -21.36 -11.76
N PRO A 339 2.30 -20.15 -12.12
CA PRO A 339 2.55 -18.96 -11.33
C PRO A 339 2.13 -19.15 -9.87
N SER A 340 1.03 -19.87 -9.66
CA SER A 340 0.47 -20.21 -8.36
C SER A 340 1.40 -21.05 -7.48
N THR A 341 2.18 -21.93 -8.10
CA THR A 341 3.06 -22.89 -7.42
C THR A 341 4.48 -22.35 -7.18
N CYS A 342 4.83 -21.23 -7.79
CA CYS A 342 6.15 -20.63 -7.62
C CYS A 342 6.35 -20.09 -6.19
N CYS A 343 5.31 -19.49 -5.61
CA CYS A 343 5.30 -19.10 -4.20
C CYS A 343 5.55 -20.29 -3.27
N ASP A 344 4.86 -21.41 -3.48
CA ASP A 344 5.03 -22.60 -2.64
C ASP A 344 6.44 -23.18 -2.75
N ALA A 345 7.03 -23.17 -3.95
CA ALA A 345 8.41 -23.58 -4.14
C ALA A 345 9.40 -22.69 -3.35
N CYS A 346 9.19 -21.37 -3.34
CA CYS A 346 10.00 -20.47 -2.51
C CYS A 346 9.76 -20.70 -1.03
N TYR A 347 8.50 -20.84 -0.61
CA TYR A 347 8.17 -21.03 0.79
C TYR A 347 8.81 -22.29 1.38
N ASN A 348 8.81 -23.38 0.62
CA ASN A 348 9.39 -24.66 1.03
C ASN A 348 10.93 -24.68 0.97
N ASP A 349 11.57 -23.69 0.34
CA ASP A 349 13.02 -23.53 0.36
C ASP A 349 13.42 -22.65 1.55
N ALA A 350 14.28 -23.18 2.42
CA ALA A 350 14.70 -22.51 3.65
C ALA A 350 15.51 -21.22 3.39
N ASN A 351 16.19 -21.13 2.25
CA ASN A 351 17.05 -19.99 1.91
C ASN A 351 16.32 -18.97 1.03
N CYS A 352 15.19 -19.35 0.42
CA CYS A 352 14.41 -18.45 -0.41
C CYS A 352 13.70 -17.39 0.44
N LYS A 353 13.85 -16.13 0.05
CA LYS A 353 13.16 -14.96 0.63
C LYS A 353 12.25 -14.27 -0.39
N ALA A 354 12.54 -14.45 -1.68
CA ALA A 354 11.77 -13.87 -2.75
C ALA A 354 11.80 -14.77 -3.99
N PHE A 355 10.89 -14.56 -4.93
CA PHE A 355 10.87 -15.26 -6.19
C PHE A 355 10.50 -14.35 -7.34
N THR A 356 10.93 -14.71 -8.55
CA THR A 356 10.39 -14.18 -9.81
C THR A 356 9.80 -15.33 -10.61
N PHE A 357 8.52 -15.24 -10.97
CA PHE A 357 7.92 -16.09 -11.99
C PHE A 357 7.93 -15.39 -13.34
N VAL A 358 8.42 -16.05 -14.39
CA VAL A 358 8.39 -15.59 -15.77
C VAL A 358 7.70 -16.64 -16.62
N ASN A 359 6.56 -16.29 -17.21
CA ASN A 359 5.75 -17.28 -17.93
C ASN A 359 6.35 -17.68 -19.28
N GLU A 360 7.07 -16.77 -19.93
CA GLU A 360 7.65 -16.98 -21.26
C GLU A 360 9.12 -16.54 -21.23
N ASN A 361 10.02 -17.52 -21.20
CA ASN A 361 11.45 -17.31 -21.40
C ASN A 361 11.82 -17.56 -22.87
N ALA A 362 13.08 -17.29 -23.24
CA ALA A 362 13.57 -17.44 -24.62
C ALA A 362 13.41 -18.87 -25.19
N ASP A 363 13.26 -19.87 -24.32
CA ASP A 363 13.03 -21.28 -24.64
C ASP A 363 11.54 -21.68 -24.68
N GLY A 364 10.62 -20.72 -24.49
CA GLY A 364 9.17 -20.94 -24.49
C GLY A 364 8.62 -21.59 -23.22
N LYS A 365 9.44 -21.75 -22.17
CA LYS A 365 9.02 -22.36 -20.91
C LYS A 365 8.79 -21.33 -19.82
N SER A 366 7.88 -21.63 -18.92
CA SER A 366 7.75 -20.91 -17.66
C SER A 366 8.93 -21.22 -16.75
N ALA A 367 9.45 -20.21 -16.06
CA ALA A 367 10.48 -20.39 -15.04
C ALA A 367 10.10 -19.65 -13.75
N CYS A 368 10.30 -20.32 -12.64
CA CYS A 368 10.22 -19.80 -11.30
C CYS A 368 11.64 -19.73 -10.73
N TYR A 369 12.14 -18.50 -10.60
CA TYR A 369 13.43 -18.21 -10.01
C TYR A 369 13.24 -18.02 -8.51
N LEU A 370 13.80 -18.91 -7.70
CA LEU A 370 13.86 -18.80 -6.24
C LEU A 370 15.08 -18.00 -5.85
N LYS A 371 14.94 -17.07 -4.91
CA LYS A 371 15.96 -16.05 -4.65
C LYS A 371 16.21 -15.84 -3.17
N SER A 372 17.44 -15.54 -2.82
CA SER A 372 17.84 -15.26 -1.43
C SER A 372 17.51 -13.83 -0.97
N GLY A 373 17.03 -12.99 -1.89
CA GLY A 373 16.62 -11.60 -1.70
C GLY A 373 15.93 -11.06 -2.96
N ASP A 374 15.56 -9.77 -2.96
CA ASP A 374 14.90 -9.09 -4.08
C ASP A 374 15.88 -8.43 -5.08
N GLY A 375 17.18 -8.50 -4.82
CA GLY A 375 18.23 -8.04 -5.74
C GLY A 375 18.00 -6.63 -6.29
N GLU A 376 18.30 -6.43 -7.58
CA GLU A 376 17.93 -5.22 -8.31
C GLU A 376 16.55 -5.40 -8.94
N GLN A 377 15.56 -4.57 -8.58
CA GLN A 377 14.22 -4.69 -9.16
C GLN A 377 14.17 -4.04 -10.55
N LYS A 378 13.91 -4.84 -11.59
CA LYS A 378 13.82 -4.40 -12.99
C LYS A 378 12.41 -4.52 -13.53
N THR A 379 12.03 -3.59 -14.39
CA THR A 379 10.77 -3.69 -15.13
C THR A 379 10.87 -4.80 -16.17
N LYS A 380 10.00 -5.80 -16.06
CA LYS A 380 9.86 -6.88 -17.04
C LYS A 380 8.40 -7.30 -17.09
N ALA A 381 7.71 -6.90 -18.16
CA ALA A 381 6.26 -7.05 -18.28
C ALA A 381 5.75 -8.50 -18.15
N SER A 382 6.58 -9.50 -18.45
CA SER A 382 6.25 -10.92 -18.32
C SER A 382 6.53 -11.52 -16.94
N ALA A 383 7.09 -10.74 -16.02
CA ALA A 383 7.51 -11.21 -14.71
C ALA A 383 6.47 -10.90 -13.63
N VAL A 384 6.34 -11.80 -12.67
CA VAL A 384 5.60 -11.60 -11.43
C VAL A 384 6.52 -11.98 -10.29
N SER A 385 6.91 -11.00 -9.49
CA SER A 385 7.77 -11.23 -8.34
C SER A 385 6.98 -11.26 -7.05
N GLY A 386 7.50 -11.91 -6.01
CA GLY A 386 6.83 -11.98 -4.72
C GLY A 386 7.80 -12.26 -3.58
N TYR A 387 7.40 -11.89 -2.37
CA TYR A 387 8.15 -12.17 -1.15
C TYR A 387 7.54 -13.35 -0.43
N LYS A 388 8.40 -14.18 0.14
CA LYS A 388 8.03 -15.18 1.15
C LYS A 388 7.92 -14.49 2.50
N ILE A 389 6.90 -14.82 3.29
CA ILE A 389 6.79 -14.41 4.71
C ILE A 389 7.56 -15.35 5.64
#